data_AF-A0A519EM89-F1
#
_entry.id   AF-A0A519EM89-F1
#
_cell.length_a   1.000
_cell.length_b   1.000
_cell.length_c   1.000
_cell.angle_alpha   90.00
_cell.angle_beta   90.00
_cell.angle_gamma   90.00
#
_symmetry.space_group_name_H-M   'P 1'
#
loop_
_entity.id
_entity.type
_entity.pdbx_description
1 polymer ?
#
loop_
_entity_poly.entity_id
_entity_poly.type
_entity_poly.pdbx_seq_one_letter_code
_entity_poly.pdbx_strand_id
1 'polypeptide(L)'
;LGAVLSAASNLLFAWLASLGHNLGALVAVVSADNLAGGIASAAFIAYLSSLTNINYSATQYALFSSMMLLLPKFIAGYSGVFVDAYGYGTFFTATAMLGVPVLLLVALAARTAPSVGKAPRPAED
;
A
#
# COMPACT_ATOMS: atom_id res chain seq x y z
N LEU A 1 3.14 -8.45 3.94
CA LEU A 1 2.84 -8.90 2.56
C LEU A 1 2.35 -7.77 1.68
N GLY A 2 1.18 -7.17 1.92
CA GLY A 2 0.65 -6.07 1.08
C GLY A 2 1.63 -4.90 0.85
N ALA A 3 2.31 -4.43 1.89
CA ALA A 3 3.32 -3.38 1.75
C ALA A 3 4.52 -3.77 0.87
N VAL A 4 4.95 -5.04 0.92
CA VAL A 4 6.06 -5.55 0.09
C VAL A 4 5.61 -5.66 -1.37
N LEU A 5 4.40 -6.18 -1.60
CA LEU A 5 3.84 -6.30 -2.94
C LEU A 5 3.64 -4.93 -3.59
N SER A 6 3.15 -3.93 -2.85
CA SER A 6 2.99 -2.56 -3.35
C SER A 6 4.33 -1.93 -3.76
N ALA A 7 5.38 -2.09 -2.94
CA ALA A 7 6.72 -1.61 -3.31
C ALA A 7 7.29 -2.36 -4.53
N ALA A 8 7.07 -3.67 -4.62
CA ALA A 8 7.51 -4.48 -5.75
C ALA A 8 6.78 -4.10 -7.05
N SER A 9 5.49 -3.80 -7.01
CA SER A 9 4.72 -3.35 -8.18
C SER A 9 5.27 -2.05 -8.76
N ASN A 10 5.72 -1.11 -7.90
CA ASN A 10 6.40 0.11 -8.38
C ASN A 10 7.71 -0.20 -9.12
N LEU A 11 8.47 -1.22 -8.70
CA LEU A 11 9.67 -1.65 -9.44
C LEU A 11 9.31 -2.29 -10.78
N LEU A 12 8.18 -3.01 -10.87
CA LEU A 12 7.67 -3.53 -12.14
C LEU A 12 7.29 -2.40 -13.10
N PHE A 13 6.71 -1.30 -12.61
CA PHE A 13 6.47 -0.11 -13.42
C PHE A 13 7.76 0.60 -13.86
N ALA A 14 8.79 0.65 -13.01
CA ALA A 14 10.10 1.18 -13.39
C ALA A 14 10.74 0.34 -14.51
N TRP A 15 10.61 -0.99 -14.45
CA TRP A 15 11.03 -1.89 -15.53
C TRP A 15 10.20 -1.68 -16.80
N LEU A 16 8.88 -1.57 -16.67
CA LEU A 16 7.98 -1.31 -17.80
C LEU A 16 8.33 -0.02 -18.55
N ALA A 17 8.75 1.02 -17.82
CA ALA A 17 9.19 2.28 -18.40
C ALA A 17 10.40 2.13 -19.35
N SER A 18 11.19 1.05 -19.23
CA SER A 18 12.31 0.74 -20.12
C SER A 18 11.94 -0.05 -21.37
N LEU A 19 10.75 -0.67 -21.41
CA LEU A 19 10.35 -1.64 -22.43
C LEU A 19 9.75 -1.04 -23.71
N GLY A 20 9.57 0.28 -23.78
CA GLY A 20 8.90 0.93 -24.91
C GLY A 20 7.42 0.49 -25.03
N HIS A 21 6.86 0.53 -26.24
CA HIS A 21 5.45 0.22 -26.46
C HIS A 21 5.20 -1.30 -26.42
N ASN A 22 4.75 -1.82 -25.27
CA ASN A 22 4.35 -3.21 -25.11
C ASN A 22 3.06 -3.33 -24.29
N LEU A 23 1.94 -3.55 -24.96
CA LEU A 23 0.61 -3.65 -24.34
C LEU A 23 0.50 -4.88 -23.42
N GLY A 24 1.11 -6.01 -23.77
CA GLY A 24 1.06 -7.22 -22.94
C GLY A 24 1.79 -7.03 -21.61
N ALA A 25 2.97 -6.40 -21.64
CA ALA A 25 3.70 -6.04 -20.44
C ALA A 25 2.94 -5.02 -19.58
N LEU A 26 2.30 -4.02 -20.21
CA LEU A 26 1.45 -3.05 -19.51
C LEU A 26 0.30 -3.73 -18.77
N VAL A 27 -0.44 -4.60 -19.45
CA VAL A 27 -1.56 -5.36 -18.85
C VAL A 27 -1.06 -6.19 -17.66
N ALA A 28 0.04 -6.93 -17.83
CA ALA A 28 0.59 -7.77 -16.77
C ALA A 28 0.99 -6.97 -15.52
N VAL A 29 1.70 -5.85 -15.69
CA VAL A 29 2.15 -5.01 -14.58
C VAL A 29 0.96 -4.35 -13.86
N VAL A 30 -0.01 -3.82 -14.60
CA VAL A 30 -1.22 -3.21 -14.02
C VAL A 30 -2.07 -4.26 -13.29
N SER A 31 -2.19 -5.48 -13.82
CA SER A 31 -2.89 -6.56 -13.14
C SER A 31 -2.18 -6.97 -11.83
N ALA A 32 -0.85 -7.08 -11.85
CA ALA A 32 -0.07 -7.37 -10.64
C ALA A 32 -0.20 -6.26 -9.59
N ASP A 33 -0.20 -5.00 -10.01
CA ASP A 33 -0.41 -3.84 -9.13
C ASP A 33 -1.78 -3.84 -8.47
N ASN A 34 -2.84 -4.07 -9.24
CA ASN A 34 -4.20 -4.16 -8.70
C ASN A 34 -4.35 -5.31 -7.70
N LEU A 35 -3.73 -6.47 -7.96
CA LEU A 35 -3.71 -7.57 -7.02
C LEU A 35 -2.98 -7.20 -5.72
N ALA A 36 -1.81 -6.56 -5.83
CA ALA A 36 -1.06 -6.06 -4.69
C ALA A 36 -1.86 -5.03 -3.88
N GLY A 37 -2.52 -4.09 -4.55
CA GLY A 37 -3.40 -3.08 -3.95
C GLY A 37 -4.60 -3.71 -3.24
N GLY A 38 -5.20 -4.75 -3.82
CA GLY A 38 -6.28 -5.51 -3.19
C GLY A 38 -5.83 -6.20 -1.90
N ILE A 39 -4.68 -6.88 -1.92
CA ILE A 39 -4.10 -7.54 -0.74
C ILE A 39 -3.74 -6.51 0.34
N ALA A 40 -3.13 -5.39 -0.04
CA ALA A 40 -2.79 -4.31 0.89
C ALA A 40 -4.03 -3.71 1.55
N SER A 41 -5.09 -3.46 0.77
CA SER A 41 -6.36 -2.93 1.25
C SER A 41 -7.06 -3.90 2.21
N ALA A 42 -7.12 -5.19 1.86
CA ALA A 42 -7.71 -6.22 2.73
C ALA A 42 -6.96 -6.34 4.07
N ALA A 43 -5.63 -6.37 4.03
CA ALA A 43 -4.80 -6.40 5.22
C ALA A 43 -4.99 -5.15 6.09
N PHE A 44 -5.11 -3.97 5.46
CA PHE A 44 -5.36 -2.72 6.16
C PHE A 44 -6.72 -2.69 6.86
N ILE A 45 -7.78 -3.11 6.17
CA ILE A 45 -9.12 -3.22 6.74
C ILE A 45 -9.12 -4.22 7.91
N ALA A 46 -8.48 -5.39 7.75
CA ALA A 46 -8.36 -6.37 8.83
C ALA A 46 -7.59 -5.83 10.04
N TYR A 47 -6.52 -5.06 9.80
CA TYR A 47 -5.76 -4.39 10.86
C TYR A 47 -6.61 -3.36 11.61
N LEU A 48 -7.32 -2.49 10.89
CA LEU A 48 -8.26 -1.55 11.51
C LEU A 48 -9.35 -2.28 12.30
N SER A 49 -9.93 -3.34 11.74
CA SER A 49 -10.95 -4.16 12.40
C SER A 49 -10.43 -4.78 13.70
N SER A 50 -9.15 -5.18 13.74
CA SER A 50 -8.51 -5.70 14.96
C SER A 50 -8.25 -4.63 16.03
N LEU A 51 -8.16 -3.36 15.63
CA LEU A 51 -7.94 -2.22 16.52
C LEU A 51 -9.24 -1.54 16.97
N THR A 52 -10.34 -1.75 16.24
CA THR A 52 -11.64 -1.16 16.57
C THR A 52 -12.28 -1.88 17.77
N ASN A 53 -11.98 -1.38 18.96
CA ASN A 53 -12.98 -1.24 20.03
C ASN A 53 -13.81 0.02 19.70
N ILE A 54 -15.13 -0.08 19.78
CA ILE A 54 -16.20 0.81 19.26
C ILE A 54 -16.16 2.31 19.71
N ASN A 55 -15.11 2.77 20.39
CA ASN A 55 -15.17 3.93 21.29
C ASN A 55 -14.47 5.22 20.85
N TYR A 56 -13.97 5.37 19.62
CA TYR A 56 -13.30 6.61 19.21
C TYR A 56 -14.27 7.59 18.54
N SER A 57 -14.37 8.78 19.14
CA SER A 57 -15.20 9.92 18.69
C SER A 57 -15.21 10.05 17.16
N ALA A 58 -16.39 10.08 16.55
CA ALA A 58 -16.61 10.09 15.10
C ALA A 58 -15.71 11.09 14.33
N THR A 59 -15.33 12.19 14.98
CA THR A 59 -14.41 13.20 14.43
C THR A 59 -12.98 12.68 14.21
N GLN A 60 -12.44 11.82 15.09
CA GLN A 60 -11.08 11.28 14.94
C GLN A 60 -10.99 10.30 13.77
N TYR A 61 -11.98 9.41 13.63
CA TYR A 61 -12.05 8.51 12.49
C TYR A 61 -12.19 9.29 11.17
N ALA A 62 -13.03 10.33 11.14
CA ALA A 62 -13.17 11.20 9.98
C ALA A 62 -11.86 11.94 9.64
N LEU A 63 -11.12 12.44 10.64
CA LEU A 63 -9.86 13.14 10.44
C LEU A 63 -8.76 12.20 9.91
N PHE A 64 -8.60 11.01 10.51
CA PHE A 64 -7.61 10.03 10.06
C PHE A 64 -7.93 9.48 8.67
N SER A 65 -9.20 9.16 8.40
CA SER A 65 -9.65 8.71 7.07
C SER A 65 -9.46 9.80 6.01
N SER A 66 -9.80 11.05 6.32
CA SER A 66 -9.59 12.18 5.41
C SER A 66 -8.09 12.39 5.13
N MET A 67 -7.25 12.35 6.15
CA MET A 67 -5.80 12.50 5.98
C MET A 67 -5.21 11.35 5.15
N MET A 68 -5.66 10.12 5.38
CA MET A 68 -5.24 8.93 4.63
C MET A 68 -5.61 9.03 3.15
N LEU A 69 -6.72 9.67 2.79
CA LEU A 69 -7.17 9.76 1.39
C LEU A 69 -6.70 11.03 0.68
N LEU A 70 -6.73 12.17 1.38
CA LEU A 70 -6.51 13.49 0.78
C LEU A 70 -5.02 13.78 0.59
N LEU A 71 -4.18 13.47 1.57
CA LEU A 71 -2.75 13.79 1.49
C LEU A 71 -2.06 13.01 0.34
N PRO A 72 -2.26 11.68 0.18
CA PRO A 72 -1.69 10.96 -0.94
C PRO A 72 -2.22 11.44 -2.29
N LYS A 73 -3.53 11.75 -2.40
CA LYS A 73 -4.11 12.29 -3.63
C LYS A 73 -3.56 13.66 -3.99
N PHE A 74 -3.38 14.52 -3.00
CA PHE A 74 -2.81 15.85 -3.20
C PHE A 74 -1.38 15.75 -3.76
N ILE A 75 -0.52 14.93 -3.13
CA ILE A 75 0.85 14.70 -3.60
C ILE A 75 0.85 14.04 -4.99
N ALA A 76 -0.01 13.05 -5.21
CA ALA A 76 -0.16 12.39 -6.51
C ALA A 76 -0.58 13.35 -7.63
N GLY A 77 -1.29 14.43 -7.33
CA GLY A 77 -1.63 15.48 -8.30
C GLY A 77 -0.42 16.15 -8.96
N TYR A 78 0.73 16.20 -8.26
CA TYR A 78 1.98 16.75 -8.77
C TYR A 78 2.86 15.72 -9.48
N SER A 79 2.44 14.45 -9.54
CA SER A 79 3.22 13.38 -10.17
C SER A 79 3.50 13.64 -11.65
N GLY A 80 2.55 14.23 -12.39
CA GLY A 80 2.72 14.57 -13.81
C GLY A 80 3.90 15.51 -14.04
N VAL A 81 3.98 16.61 -13.27
CA VAL A 81 5.09 17.57 -13.36
C VAL A 81 6.45 16.91 -13.05
N PHE A 82 6.47 15.97 -12.09
CA PHE A 82 7.68 15.21 -11.78
C PHE A 82 8.07 14.27 -12.92
N VAL A 83 7.11 13.54 -13.48
CA VAL A 83 7.35 12.61 -14.60
C VAL A 83 7.80 13.36 -15.85
N ASP A 84 7.22 14.54 -16.13
CA ASP A 84 7.62 15.38 -17.26
C ASP A 84 9.08 15.84 -17.13
N ALA A 85 9.56 16.07 -15.90
CA ALA A 85 10.93 16.52 -15.63
C ALA A 85 11.96 15.38 -15.53
N TYR A 86 11.60 14.23 -14.95
CA TYR A 86 12.55 13.16 -14.56
C TYR A 86 12.26 11.79 -15.19
N GLY A 87 11.16 11.65 -15.92
CA GLY A 87 10.71 10.42 -16.56
C GLY A 87 10.06 9.40 -15.63
N TYR A 88 9.36 8.44 -16.24
CA TYR A 88 8.63 7.39 -15.52
C TYR A 88 9.53 6.45 -14.70
N GLY A 89 10.70 6.06 -15.21
CA GLY A 89 11.61 5.15 -14.49
C GLY A 89 12.08 5.72 -13.15
N THR A 90 12.49 6.99 -13.12
CA THR A 90 12.89 7.69 -11.90
C THR A 90 11.72 7.85 -10.95
N PHE A 91 10.54 8.22 -11.45
CA PHE A 91 9.33 8.38 -10.64
C PHE A 91 8.93 7.10 -9.91
N PHE A 92 8.86 5.98 -10.63
CA PHE A 92 8.46 4.70 -10.03
C PHE A 92 9.53 4.14 -9.08
N THR A 93 10.81 4.36 -9.38
CA THR A 93 11.91 3.98 -8.47
C THR A 93 11.87 4.81 -7.18
N ALA A 94 11.67 6.14 -7.28
CA ALA A 94 11.52 7.00 -6.12
C ALA A 94 10.32 6.60 -5.27
N THR A 95 9.19 6.27 -5.91
CA THR A 95 7.98 5.79 -5.22
C THR A 95 8.20 4.43 -4.54
N ALA A 96 8.95 3.52 -5.16
CA ALA A 96 9.36 2.26 -4.52
C ALA A 96 10.26 2.51 -3.30
N MET A 97 11.19 3.47 -3.37
CA MET A 97 12.05 3.85 -2.24
C MET A 97 11.26 4.47 -1.09
N LEU A 98 10.20 5.23 -1.36
CA LEU A 98 9.26 5.70 -0.32
C LEU A 98 8.55 4.54 0.40
N GLY A 99 8.46 3.36 -0.23
CA GLY A 99 7.98 2.13 0.41
C GLY A 99 8.93 1.58 1.49
N VAL A 100 10.22 1.88 1.43
CA VAL A 100 11.22 1.38 2.41
C VAL A 100 10.93 1.84 3.84
N PRO A 101 10.74 3.14 4.14
CA PRO A 101 10.37 3.56 5.49
C PRO A 101 9.03 2.97 5.94
N VAL A 102 8.07 2.78 5.03
CA VAL A 102 6.80 2.12 5.35
C VAL A 102 7.03 0.66 5.76
N LEU A 103 7.86 -0.07 5.03
CA LEU A 103 8.22 -1.46 5.35
C LEU A 103 8.93 -1.56 6.70
N LEU A 104 9.83 -0.62 7.01
CA LEU A 104 10.50 -0.54 8.32
C LEU A 104 9.49 -0.32 9.46
N LEU A 105 8.55 0.61 9.27
CA LEU A 105 7.50 0.88 10.25
C LEU A 105 6.58 -0.33 10.46
N VAL A 106 6.19 -1.01 9.38
CA VAL A 106 5.38 -2.25 9.45
C VAL A 106 6.14 -3.36 10.16
N ALA A 107 7.44 -3.52 9.88
CA ALA A 107 8.28 -4.50 10.56
C ALA A 107 8.44 -4.18 12.05
N LEU A 108 8.61 -2.91 12.42
CA LEU A 108 8.69 -2.49 13.82
C LEU A 108 7.36 -2.72 14.55
N ALA A 109 6.24 -2.31 13.94
CA ALA A 109 4.90 -2.52 14.50
C ALA A 109 4.58 -4.01 14.70
N ALA A 110 4.98 -4.87 13.76
CA ALA A 110 4.82 -6.32 13.87
C ALA A 110 5.62 -6.92 15.03
N ARG A 111 6.74 -6.30 15.42
CA ARG A 111 7.55 -6.75 16.58
C ARG A 111 6.95 -6.33 17.92
N THR A 112 6.18 -5.24 17.95
CA THR A 112 5.58 -4.69 19.18
C THR A 112 4.13 -5.11 19.37
N ALA A 113 3.46 -5.60 18.34
CA ALA A 113 2.07 -6.06 18.43
C ALA A 113 1.95 -7.34 19.27
N PRO A 114 1.08 -7.39 20.30
CA PRO A 114 0.75 -8.63 20.99
C PRO A 114 0.24 -9.68 19.99
N SER A 115 0.61 -10.95 20.16
CA SER A 115 0.13 -12.02 19.28
C SER A 115 -1.39 -12.02 19.26
N VAL A 116 -1.99 -11.63 18.14
CA VAL A 116 -3.44 -11.71 17.95
C VAL A 116 -3.84 -13.16 18.19
N GLY A 117 -4.65 -13.37 19.24
CA GLY A 117 -4.98 -14.68 19.76
C GLY A 117 -5.51 -15.59 18.68
N LYS A 118 -4.90 -16.77 18.56
CA LYS A 118 -5.41 -17.90 17.78
C LYS A 118 -6.84 -18.16 18.26
N ALA A 119 -7.84 -17.96 17.41
CA ALA A 119 -9.25 -18.20 17.76
C ALA A 119 -9.39 -19.63 18.35
N PRO A 120 -10.17 -19.83 19.43
CA PRO A 120 -10.40 -21.15 19.98
C PRO A 120 -11.01 -22.05 18.90
N ARG A 121 -10.47 -23.27 18.75
CA ARG A 121 -11.11 -24.30 17.92
C ARG A 121 -12.53 -24.51 18.44
N PRO A 122 -13.56 -24.58 17.57
CA PRO A 122 -14.90 -24.97 18.02
C PRO A 122 -14.78 -26.33 18.71
N ALA A 123 -15.37 -26.45 19.89
CA ALA A 123 -15.52 -27.75 20.55
C ALA A 123 -16.38 -28.61 19.64
N GLU A 124 -15.83 -29.77 19.25
CA GLU A 124 -16.59 -30.84 18.62
C GLU A 124 -17.44 -31.48 19.72
N ASP A 125 -18.73 -31.17 19.74
CA ASP A 125 -19.76 -31.87 20.52
C ASP A 125 -20.81 -32.46 19.57
#